data_AF-A0A3M2DQ70-F1
#
_entry.id   AF-A0A3M2DQ70-F1
#
_cell.length_a   1.000
_cell.length_b   1.000
_cell.length_c   1.000
_cell.angle_alpha   90.00
_cell.angle_beta   90.00
_cell.angle_gamma   90.00
#
_symmetry.space_group_name_H-M   'P 1'
#
loop_
_entity.id
_entity.type
_entity.pdbx_description
1 polymer ?
#
loop_
_entity_poly.entity_id
_entity_poly.type
_entity_poly.pdbx_seq_one_letter_code
_entity_poly.pdbx_strand_id
1 'polypeptide(L)'
;MALLATACAGELEPLNPSDPEPPTPPPSGSPDAGVPEPTGDDPSVLFSTNVQPIVARCAGEACHTGVGTPLKFLGSPSPDDDYESITAFPSVTGNFQPALANMLLKIDAGGHYGQSYTQAERDAIVAWLQAESRVRADADDDGEPDPPPASTNAFAEWSGCMTKANWDAAQMGDWADKRAEGGDTCSTCHADGAFRFNTNPTNDTMFTMNRTELYIIGFFTVKVNADGSQQVIPAYDKLERMGNGSTLHPRFDYGPDDPYFQRLAEFHQLTEQTKLAGQCGPAQFPTP
;
A
#
# COMPACT_ATOMS: atom_id res chain seq x y z
N MET A 1 -34.41 -20.17 32.09
CA MET A 1 -33.03 -19.73 31.82
C MET A 1 -33.10 -18.80 30.63
N ALA A 2 -32.99 -17.50 30.88
CA ALA A 2 -33.06 -16.45 29.87
C ALA A 2 -31.64 -15.90 29.67
N LEU A 3 -31.18 -15.84 28.41
CA LEU A 3 -29.99 -15.08 28.03
C LEU A 3 -30.43 -13.67 27.63
N LEU A 4 -29.90 -12.68 28.33
CA LEU A 4 -30.02 -11.26 28.03
C LEU A 4 -29.04 -10.91 26.90
N ALA A 5 -29.57 -10.37 25.80
CA ALA A 5 -28.78 -9.69 24.78
C ALA A 5 -28.64 -8.21 25.17
N THR A 6 -27.40 -7.75 25.32
CA THR A 6 -27.07 -6.35 25.58
C THR A 6 -27.06 -5.59 24.25
N ALA A 7 -28.03 -4.69 24.09
CA ALA A 7 -28.08 -3.76 22.97
C ALA A 7 -27.17 -2.54 23.25
N CYS A 8 -26.31 -2.18 22.29
CA CYS A 8 -25.68 -0.86 22.25
C CYS A 8 -26.55 0.06 21.37
N ALA A 9 -27.44 0.81 22.01
CA ALA A 9 -28.11 1.95 21.41
C ALA A 9 -27.43 3.22 21.92
N GLY A 10 -26.62 3.86 21.06
CA GLY A 10 -26.20 5.24 21.24
C GLY A 10 -27.10 6.13 20.39
N GLU A 11 -27.94 6.94 21.02
CA GLU A 11 -28.69 8.02 20.39
C GLU A 11 -27.71 9.02 19.76
N LEU A 12 -27.93 9.34 18.48
CA LEU A 12 -27.34 10.51 17.84
C LEU A 12 -28.10 11.73 18.37
N GLU A 13 -27.40 12.59 19.11
CA GLU A 13 -27.95 13.89 19.50
C GLU A 13 -28.27 14.73 18.24
N PRO A 14 -29.42 15.43 18.21
CA PRO A 14 -29.72 16.34 17.11
C PRO A 14 -28.77 17.54 17.12
N LEU A 15 -28.18 17.83 15.96
CA LEU A 15 -27.29 18.99 15.73
C LEU A 15 -27.96 20.29 16.20
N ASN A 16 -27.26 21.04 17.05
CA ASN A 16 -27.67 22.34 17.54
C ASN A 16 -27.44 23.41 16.44
N PRO A 17 -28.47 24.11 15.95
CA PRO A 17 -28.33 25.10 14.88
C PRO A 17 -27.64 26.41 15.30
N SER A 18 -26.94 26.42 16.44
CA SER A 18 -26.26 27.60 16.99
C SER A 18 -24.72 27.46 17.01
N ASP A 19 -24.17 26.40 16.42
CA ASP A 19 -22.73 26.25 16.33
C ASP A 19 -22.15 27.29 15.35
N PRO A 20 -21.11 28.04 15.75
CA PRO A 20 -20.46 28.99 14.86
C PRO A 20 -19.88 28.27 13.64
N GLU A 21 -20.00 28.89 12.46
CA GLU A 21 -19.43 28.36 11.22
C GLU A 21 -17.96 27.94 11.45
N PRO A 22 -17.54 26.77 10.93
CA PRO A 22 -16.15 26.38 10.99
C PRO A 22 -15.28 27.48 10.36
N PRO A 23 -14.14 27.82 10.97
CA PRO A 23 -13.28 28.87 10.46
C PRO A 23 -12.89 28.56 9.02
N THR A 24 -13.00 29.58 8.15
CA THR A 24 -12.54 29.50 6.77
C THR A 24 -11.08 29.04 6.75
N PRO A 25 -10.71 28.04 5.92
CA PRO A 25 -9.33 27.63 5.81
C PRO A 25 -8.47 28.83 5.39
N PRO A 26 -7.27 28.99 5.96
CA PRO A 26 -6.39 30.09 5.58
C PRO A 26 -6.08 30.02 4.08
N PRO A 27 -5.85 31.16 3.43
CA PRO A 27 -5.48 31.19 2.02
C PRO A 27 -4.22 30.33 1.80
N SER A 28 -4.29 29.43 0.82
CA SER A 28 -3.13 28.71 0.28
C SER A 28 -2.20 29.71 -0.44
N GLY A 29 -1.51 30.52 0.35
CA GLY A 29 -0.31 31.21 -0.10
C GLY A 29 0.85 30.25 0.10
N SER A 30 1.40 29.74 -1.00
CA SER A 30 2.67 29.03 -0.99
C SER A 30 3.79 30.06 -0.78
N PRO A 31 4.53 30.05 0.35
CA PRO A 31 5.84 30.64 0.38
C PRO A 31 6.80 29.54 -0.04
N ASP A 32 7.20 29.59 -1.31
CA ASP A 32 8.41 28.94 -1.80
C ASP A 32 9.62 29.62 -1.13
N ALA A 33 9.80 29.31 0.15
CA ALA A 33 10.93 29.75 0.94
C ALA A 33 12.07 28.78 0.65
N GLY A 34 12.82 29.07 -0.43
CA GLY A 34 13.98 28.36 -0.95
C GLY A 34 14.75 27.51 0.05
N VAL A 35 14.23 26.30 0.28
CA VAL A 35 15.04 25.19 0.78
C VAL A 35 15.98 24.89 -0.38
N PRO A 36 17.32 25.01 -0.22
CA PRO A 36 18.23 24.64 -1.29
C PRO A 36 17.92 23.20 -1.68
N GLU A 37 17.55 22.98 -2.94
CA GLU A 37 17.39 21.64 -3.46
C GLU A 37 18.71 20.89 -3.25
N PRO A 38 18.72 19.74 -2.55
CA PRO A 38 19.90 18.92 -2.48
C PRO A 38 20.21 18.46 -3.91
N THR A 39 21.27 19.04 -4.46
CA THR A 39 21.70 18.85 -5.84
C THR A 39 22.49 17.56 -5.93
N GLY A 40 21.96 16.57 -6.66
CA GLY A 40 22.75 15.45 -7.20
C GLY A 40 23.26 14.38 -6.23
N ASP A 41 22.79 14.33 -4.99
CA ASP A 41 23.21 13.27 -4.07
C ASP A 41 22.54 11.92 -4.44
N ASP A 42 23.36 10.88 -4.58
CA ASP A 42 22.94 9.50 -4.79
C ASP A 42 21.95 9.07 -3.69
N PRO A 43 20.73 8.59 -4.02
CA PRO A 43 19.73 8.19 -3.04
C PRO A 43 20.23 7.11 -2.07
N SER A 44 21.11 6.21 -2.50
CA SER A 44 21.72 5.20 -1.63
C SER A 44 22.66 5.82 -0.59
N VAL A 45 23.38 6.89 -0.97
CA VAL A 45 24.24 7.68 -0.07
C VAL A 45 23.40 8.49 0.91
N LEU A 46 22.33 9.14 0.43
CA LEU A 46 21.38 9.84 1.29
C LEU A 46 20.73 8.90 2.29
N PHE A 47 20.34 7.69 1.85
CA PHE A 47 19.80 6.69 2.73
C PHE A 47 20.81 6.27 3.80
N SER A 48 21.96 5.73 3.38
CA SER A 48 22.95 5.18 4.31
C SER A 48 23.47 6.22 5.30
N THR A 49 23.61 7.48 4.88
CA THR A 49 24.13 8.56 5.72
C THR A 49 23.07 9.15 6.65
N ASN A 50 21.87 9.44 6.11
CA ASN A 50 20.90 10.27 6.81
C ASN A 50 19.66 9.49 7.28
N VAL A 51 19.18 8.51 6.50
CA VAL A 51 17.92 7.80 6.79
C VAL A 51 18.15 6.54 7.60
N GLN A 52 19.17 5.75 7.27
CA GLN A 52 19.46 4.48 7.92
C GLN A 52 19.62 4.64 9.44
N PRO A 53 20.37 5.63 9.97
CA PRO A 53 20.47 5.84 11.41
C PRO A 53 19.12 6.18 12.07
N ILE A 54 18.22 6.85 11.34
CA ILE A 54 16.88 7.21 11.80
C ILE A 54 16.00 5.96 11.89
N VAL A 55 15.97 5.13 10.86
CA VAL A 55 15.11 3.93 10.82
C VAL A 55 15.71 2.76 11.61
N ALA A 56 17.02 2.74 11.86
CA ALA A 56 17.69 1.71 12.64
C ALA A 56 17.12 1.57 14.07
N ARG A 57 16.54 2.63 14.65
CA ARG A 57 15.85 2.54 15.95
C ARG A 57 14.56 1.71 15.91
N CYS A 58 14.03 1.47 14.71
CA CYS A 58 12.89 0.59 14.47
C CYS A 58 13.33 -0.87 14.27
N ALA A 59 14.64 -1.15 14.30
CA ALA A 59 15.20 -2.49 14.23
C ALA A 59 14.95 -3.28 15.52
N GLY A 60 14.93 -4.61 15.40
CA GLY A 60 14.62 -5.56 16.45
C GLY A 60 13.81 -6.73 15.90
N GLU A 61 14.08 -7.94 16.40
CA GLU A 61 13.46 -9.18 15.89
C GLU A 61 11.93 -9.14 16.02
N ALA A 62 11.43 -8.49 17.08
CA ALA A 62 9.99 -8.26 17.28
C ALA A 62 9.40 -7.15 16.38
N CYS A 63 10.23 -6.28 15.81
CA CYS A 63 9.84 -5.11 15.03
C CYS A 63 10.18 -5.33 13.55
N HIS A 64 11.23 -4.71 13.01
CA HIS A 64 11.48 -4.70 11.57
C HIS A 64 12.70 -5.49 11.09
N THR A 65 13.27 -6.38 11.92
CA THR A 65 14.37 -7.28 11.52
C THR A 65 13.99 -8.76 11.52
N GLY A 66 14.65 -9.55 10.65
CA GLY A 66 14.43 -10.99 10.50
C GLY A 66 13.44 -11.33 9.39
N VAL A 67 12.59 -12.34 9.60
CA VAL A 67 11.55 -12.77 8.66
C VAL A 67 10.17 -12.76 9.32
N GLY A 68 9.10 -12.67 8.50
CA GLY A 68 7.73 -12.79 8.98
C GLY A 68 7.07 -11.44 9.31
N THR A 69 6.29 -11.40 10.40
CA THR A 69 5.40 -10.28 10.74
C THR A 69 5.80 -9.63 12.07
N PRO A 70 5.74 -8.29 12.20
CA PRO A 70 5.37 -7.33 11.16
C PRO A 70 6.42 -7.26 10.04
N LEU A 71 6.14 -6.52 8.96
CA LEU A 71 7.01 -6.45 7.77
C LEU A 71 8.48 -6.22 8.17
N LYS A 72 9.37 -7.08 7.69
CA LYS A 72 10.81 -7.00 7.99
C LYS A 72 11.51 -6.33 6.82
N PHE A 73 12.13 -5.20 7.09
CA PHE A 73 12.80 -4.39 6.08
C PHE A 73 14.13 -3.79 6.54
N LEU A 74 14.58 -4.13 7.76
CA LEU A 74 15.82 -3.68 8.38
C LEU A 74 16.63 -4.86 8.94
N GLY A 75 17.82 -4.55 9.45
CA GLY A 75 18.63 -5.47 10.25
C GLY A 75 19.57 -6.31 9.41
N SER A 76 19.82 -5.88 8.19
CA SER A 76 20.84 -6.45 7.36
C SER A 76 22.25 -6.02 7.85
N PRO A 77 23.31 -6.74 7.47
CA PRO A 77 24.67 -6.47 7.94
C PRO A 77 25.24 -5.11 7.49
N SER A 78 24.68 -4.52 6.43
CA SER A 78 25.13 -3.25 5.87
C SER A 78 23.96 -2.29 5.62
N PRO A 79 24.21 -0.97 5.64
CA PRO A 79 23.24 0.03 5.19
C PRO A 79 22.73 -0.16 3.76
N ASP A 80 23.58 -0.71 2.88
CA ASP A 80 23.22 -0.96 1.47
C ASP A 80 22.18 -2.08 1.37
N ASP A 81 22.31 -3.14 2.18
CA ASP A 81 21.31 -4.21 2.24
C ASP A 81 19.98 -3.71 2.85
N ASP A 82 20.04 -2.82 3.86
CA ASP A 82 18.85 -2.17 4.42
C ASP A 82 18.17 -1.27 3.38
N TYR A 83 18.96 -0.59 2.53
CA TYR A 83 18.48 0.24 1.42
C TYR A 83 17.73 -0.59 0.37
N GLU A 84 18.35 -1.67 -0.13
CA GLU A 84 17.70 -2.56 -1.10
C GLU A 84 16.40 -3.14 -0.54
N SER A 85 16.42 -3.53 0.73
CA SER A 85 15.27 -4.09 1.43
C SER A 85 14.14 -3.08 1.59
N ILE A 86 14.39 -1.87 2.13
CA ILE A 86 13.33 -0.90 2.38
C ILE A 86 12.71 -0.35 1.08
N THR A 87 13.53 -0.15 0.05
CA THR A 87 13.08 0.36 -1.26
C THR A 87 12.22 -0.65 -2.00
N ALA A 88 12.34 -1.95 -1.71
CA ALA A 88 11.48 -3.00 -2.24
C ALA A 88 10.05 -2.99 -1.67
N PHE A 89 9.76 -2.16 -0.67
CA PHE A 89 8.43 -2.07 -0.06
C PHE A 89 7.77 -0.71 -0.30
N PRO A 90 7.01 -0.54 -1.41
CA PRO A 90 6.15 0.61 -1.67
C PRO A 90 5.25 0.97 -0.48
N SER A 91 4.76 -0.05 0.22
CA SER A 91 3.95 0.13 1.43
C SER A 91 4.67 0.83 2.58
N VAL A 92 5.99 0.99 2.54
CA VAL A 92 6.82 1.71 3.53
C VAL A 92 7.20 3.07 2.97
N THR A 93 7.69 3.09 1.73
CA THR A 93 8.23 4.29 1.06
C THR A 93 7.18 5.15 0.37
N GLY A 94 5.94 4.68 0.24
CA GLY A 94 4.85 5.39 -0.44
C GLY A 94 5.13 5.59 -1.92
N ASN A 95 5.82 4.64 -2.57
CA ASN A 95 6.38 4.83 -3.92
C ASN A 95 7.21 6.12 -4.02
N PHE A 96 7.99 6.41 -2.97
CA PHE A 96 8.85 7.58 -2.87
C PHE A 96 8.11 8.93 -2.88
N GLN A 97 6.80 8.92 -2.63
CA GLN A 97 6.01 10.12 -2.38
C GLN A 97 5.87 10.33 -0.86
N PRO A 98 6.43 11.41 -0.28
CA PRO A 98 6.38 11.64 1.15
C PRO A 98 4.97 11.62 1.75
N ALA A 99 3.99 12.15 1.02
CA ALA A 99 2.58 12.18 1.46
C ALA A 99 1.91 10.80 1.55
N LEU A 100 2.49 9.77 0.93
CA LEU A 100 1.99 8.38 0.94
C LEU A 100 2.91 7.44 1.74
N ALA A 101 4.09 7.91 2.15
CA ALA A 101 5.09 7.07 2.79
C ALA A 101 4.65 6.69 4.20
N ASN A 102 4.25 5.44 4.41
CA ASN A 102 3.84 4.94 5.73
C ASN A 102 4.95 5.08 6.78
N MET A 103 6.22 5.10 6.38
CA MET A 103 7.30 5.39 7.33
C MET A 103 7.12 6.77 7.98
N LEU A 104 6.64 7.77 7.24
CA LEU A 104 6.28 9.09 7.78
C LEU A 104 4.88 9.07 8.42
N LEU A 105 3.85 8.64 7.68
CA LEU A 105 2.45 8.73 8.11
C LEU A 105 2.18 7.98 9.42
N LYS A 106 2.72 6.77 9.61
CA LYS A 106 2.48 5.98 10.82
C LYS A 106 3.14 6.57 12.06
N ILE A 107 4.24 7.29 11.87
CA ILE A 107 4.95 7.93 12.97
C ILE A 107 4.26 9.26 13.30
N ASP A 108 3.83 10.01 12.30
CA ASP A 108 3.18 11.31 12.50
C ASP A 108 1.76 11.20 13.06
N ALA A 109 1.00 10.13 12.76
CA ALA A 109 -0.37 9.92 13.22
C ALA A 109 -0.55 9.57 14.72
N GLY A 110 0.48 9.76 15.55
CA GLY A 110 0.43 9.46 16.99
C GLY A 110 1.57 8.59 17.52
N GLY A 111 2.60 8.36 16.70
CA GLY A 111 3.82 7.66 17.08
C GLY A 111 3.67 6.13 17.10
N HIS A 112 4.19 5.47 16.07
CA HIS A 112 4.25 4.01 16.02
C HIS A 112 5.06 3.46 17.20
N TYR A 113 4.39 2.79 18.15
CA TYR A 113 4.99 2.35 19.43
C TYR A 113 5.71 3.46 20.21
N GLY A 114 5.15 4.67 20.21
CA GLY A 114 5.71 5.82 20.91
C GLY A 114 6.96 6.43 20.25
N GLN A 115 7.30 5.99 19.03
CA GLN A 115 8.35 6.63 18.24
C GLN A 115 7.86 7.96 17.66
N SER A 116 8.77 8.91 17.47
CA SER A 116 8.48 10.17 16.80
C SER A 116 9.71 10.64 16.02
N TYR A 117 9.50 11.25 14.85
CA TYR A 117 10.58 11.94 14.16
C TYR A 117 10.72 13.37 14.67
N THR A 118 11.96 13.81 14.84
CA THR A 118 12.26 15.25 14.89
C THR A 118 12.00 15.86 13.51
N GLN A 119 11.95 17.19 13.43
CA GLN A 119 11.77 17.85 12.13
C GLN A 119 12.93 17.55 11.18
N ALA A 120 14.18 17.61 11.67
CA ALA A 120 15.36 17.30 10.85
C ALA A 120 15.36 15.84 10.35
N GLU A 121 14.88 14.90 11.16
CA GLU A 121 14.72 13.50 10.74
C GLU A 121 13.67 13.34 9.64
N ARG A 122 12.53 14.05 9.75
CA ARG A 122 11.53 14.09 8.68
C ARG A 122 12.11 14.67 7.40
N ASP A 123 12.79 15.81 7.49
CA ASP A 123 13.38 16.49 6.34
C ASP A 123 14.41 15.59 5.63
N ALA A 124 15.21 14.81 6.39
CA ALA A 124 16.14 13.83 5.83
C ALA A 124 15.43 12.68 5.08
N ILE A 125 14.36 12.13 5.67
CA ILE A 125 13.56 11.08 5.00
C ILE A 125 12.90 11.64 3.74
N VAL A 126 12.31 12.84 3.81
CA VAL A 126 11.68 13.52 2.66
C VAL A 126 12.71 13.75 1.55
N ALA A 127 13.90 14.25 1.89
CA ALA A 127 14.96 14.50 0.92
C ALA A 127 15.42 13.21 0.23
N TRP A 128 15.55 12.12 0.97
CA TRP A 128 15.86 10.80 0.40
C TRP A 128 14.74 10.29 -0.52
N LEU A 129 13.48 10.32 -0.09
CA LEU A 129 12.33 9.91 -0.92
C LEU A 129 12.25 10.75 -2.21
N GLN A 130 12.50 12.06 -2.11
CA GLN A 130 12.55 12.93 -3.29
C GLN A 130 13.72 12.60 -4.22
N ALA A 131 14.90 12.25 -3.69
CA ALA A 131 16.03 11.82 -4.49
C ALA A 131 15.77 10.48 -5.20
N GLU A 132 15.19 9.51 -4.50
CA GLU A 132 14.72 8.25 -5.09
C GLU A 132 13.74 8.50 -6.23
N SER A 133 12.77 9.39 -6.01
CA SER A 133 11.78 9.75 -7.02
C SER A 133 12.45 10.36 -8.26
N ARG A 134 13.45 11.23 -8.09
CA ARG A 134 14.22 11.82 -9.20
C ARG A 134 15.05 10.78 -9.97
N VAL A 135 15.84 9.97 -9.28
CA VAL A 135 16.69 8.96 -9.94
C VAL A 135 15.86 7.88 -10.64
N ARG A 136 14.71 7.53 -10.08
CA ARG A 136 13.79 6.58 -10.73
C ARG A 136 12.94 7.23 -11.81
N ALA A 137 12.90 8.56 -11.84
CA ALA A 137 12.30 9.30 -12.93
C ALA A 137 13.19 9.30 -14.15
N ASP A 138 14.46 9.65 -13.96
CA ASP A 138 15.54 9.75 -14.94
C ASP A 138 16.21 8.39 -15.18
N ALA A 139 15.46 7.50 -15.81
CA ALA A 139 15.89 6.11 -15.99
C ALA A 139 16.82 5.93 -17.22
N ASP A 140 16.91 6.94 -18.10
CA ASP A 140 17.67 6.85 -19.35
C ASP A 140 19.01 7.59 -19.37
N ASP A 141 19.36 8.35 -18.31
CA ASP A 141 20.67 9.00 -18.09
C ASP A 141 21.04 9.96 -19.24
N ASP A 142 20.04 10.57 -19.89
CA ASP A 142 20.24 11.46 -21.03
C ASP A 142 20.62 12.90 -20.62
N GLY A 143 20.56 13.20 -19.32
CA GLY A 143 20.89 14.50 -18.74
C GLY A 143 19.80 15.55 -18.87
N GLU A 144 18.64 15.21 -19.45
CA GLU A 144 17.39 15.92 -19.25
C GLU A 144 16.62 15.24 -18.11
N PRO A 145 15.99 15.99 -17.18
CA PRO A 145 15.07 15.38 -16.25
C PRO A 145 13.95 14.73 -17.07
N ASP A 146 13.92 13.39 -17.09
CA ASP A 146 12.75 12.66 -17.54
C ASP A 146 11.53 13.30 -16.87
N PRO A 147 10.45 13.61 -17.61
CA PRO A 147 9.24 14.09 -16.99
C PRO A 147 8.90 13.10 -15.87
N PRO A 148 8.74 13.55 -14.60
CA PRO A 148 8.58 12.66 -13.46
C PRO A 148 7.57 11.60 -13.86
N PRO A 149 7.96 10.31 -13.91
CA PRO A 149 7.27 9.27 -14.68
C PRO A 149 5.88 9.31 -14.15
N ALA A 150 4.94 9.90 -14.91
CA ALA A 150 3.75 10.58 -14.36
C ALA A 150 3.38 9.87 -13.07
N SER A 151 3.79 10.39 -11.90
CA SER A 151 4.03 9.54 -10.71
C SER A 151 2.69 9.16 -10.12
N THR A 152 2.08 8.25 -10.80
CA THR A 152 0.70 7.89 -10.72
C THR A 152 0.89 6.50 -10.18
N ASN A 153 0.77 6.44 -8.85
CA ASN A 153 0.90 5.19 -8.12
C ASN A 153 0.07 4.16 -8.90
N ALA A 154 0.71 3.17 -9.54
CA ALA A 154 0.04 2.37 -10.57
C ALA A 154 -1.20 1.66 -9.99
N PHE A 155 -1.15 1.35 -8.70
CA PHE A 155 -2.29 0.87 -7.95
C PHE A 155 -3.37 1.92 -7.66
N ALA A 156 -3.03 3.20 -7.46
CA ALA A 156 -4.00 4.29 -7.34
C ALA A 156 -4.70 4.60 -8.67
N GLU A 157 -3.99 4.50 -9.81
CA GLU A 157 -4.63 4.54 -11.12
C GLU A 157 -5.57 3.35 -11.29
N TRP A 158 -5.05 2.16 -11.01
CA TRP A 158 -5.77 0.91 -11.13
C TRP A 158 -7.04 0.89 -10.29
N SER A 159 -7.00 1.37 -9.04
CA SER A 159 -8.17 1.47 -8.16
C SER A 159 -9.22 2.45 -8.66
N GLY A 160 -8.84 3.43 -9.50
CA GLY A 160 -9.76 4.30 -10.25
C GLY A 160 -10.47 3.55 -11.39
N CYS A 161 -9.80 2.56 -11.99
CA CYS A 161 -10.35 1.72 -13.06
C CYS A 161 -11.16 0.51 -12.53
N MET A 162 -10.93 0.11 -11.28
CA MET A 162 -11.70 -0.96 -10.64
C MET A 162 -13.16 -0.53 -10.44
N THR A 163 -14.10 -1.34 -10.94
CA THR A 163 -15.53 -1.12 -10.72
C THR A 163 -16.14 -2.29 -9.94
N LYS A 164 -17.19 -2.00 -9.16
CA LYS A 164 -17.92 -3.05 -8.44
C LYS A 164 -18.59 -4.02 -9.42
N ALA A 165 -19.06 -3.52 -10.57
CA ALA A 165 -19.63 -4.34 -11.62
C ALA A 165 -18.63 -5.37 -12.18
N ASN A 166 -17.39 -4.96 -12.48
CA ASN A 166 -16.35 -5.88 -12.95
C ASN A 166 -15.94 -6.88 -11.85
N TRP A 167 -15.87 -6.41 -10.60
CA TRP A 167 -15.57 -7.25 -9.44
C TRP A 167 -16.63 -8.35 -9.24
N ASP A 168 -17.91 -7.99 -9.36
CA ASP A 168 -19.04 -8.92 -9.26
C ASP A 168 -19.10 -9.87 -10.45
N ALA A 169 -18.88 -9.35 -11.67
CA ALA A 169 -18.86 -10.16 -12.90
C ALA A 169 -17.78 -11.25 -12.84
N ALA A 170 -16.58 -10.88 -12.40
CA ALA A 170 -15.47 -11.81 -12.19
C ALA A 170 -15.59 -12.63 -10.90
N GLN A 171 -16.66 -12.49 -10.12
CA GLN A 171 -16.90 -13.22 -8.87
C GLN A 171 -15.73 -13.12 -7.86
N MET A 172 -15.08 -11.95 -7.79
CA MET A 172 -13.90 -11.77 -6.92
C MET A 172 -14.24 -11.93 -5.42
N GLY A 173 -15.48 -11.63 -5.01
CA GLY A 173 -15.94 -11.82 -3.64
C GLY A 173 -15.83 -13.26 -3.15
N ASP A 174 -15.92 -14.25 -4.05
CA ASP A 174 -15.88 -15.66 -3.68
C ASP A 174 -14.52 -16.07 -3.11
N TRP A 175 -13.44 -15.31 -3.33
CA TRP A 175 -12.14 -15.56 -2.71
C TRP A 175 -12.24 -15.65 -1.17
N ALA A 176 -13.24 -15.01 -0.56
CA ALA A 176 -13.58 -15.19 0.86
C ALA A 176 -13.88 -16.65 1.24
N ASP A 177 -14.43 -17.44 0.33
CA ASP A 177 -14.83 -18.83 0.52
C ASP A 177 -13.78 -19.84 0.03
N LYS A 178 -12.66 -19.36 -0.53
CA LYS A 178 -11.57 -20.23 -0.98
C LYS A 178 -11.07 -21.05 0.21
N ARG A 179 -11.14 -22.37 0.07
CA ARG A 179 -10.76 -23.30 1.13
C ARG A 179 -9.26 -23.55 1.13
N ALA A 180 -8.70 -23.61 2.32
CA ALA A 180 -7.37 -24.12 2.55
C ALA A 180 -7.41 -25.56 3.09
N GLU A 181 -6.25 -26.22 3.08
CA GLU A 181 -6.00 -27.48 3.76
C GLU A 181 -6.36 -27.32 5.25
N GLY A 182 -7.13 -28.27 5.79
CA GLY A 182 -7.72 -28.17 7.12
C GLY A 182 -9.19 -27.74 7.12
N GLY A 183 -9.70 -27.21 6.01
CA GLY A 183 -11.12 -26.94 5.80
C GLY A 183 -11.58 -25.51 6.12
N ASP A 184 -10.70 -24.67 6.66
CA ASP A 184 -10.94 -23.24 6.86
C ASP A 184 -11.00 -22.49 5.52
N THR A 185 -11.64 -21.32 5.52
CA THR A 185 -11.71 -20.43 4.36
C THR A 185 -10.82 -19.20 4.55
N CYS A 186 -10.41 -18.55 3.46
CA CYS A 186 -9.60 -17.33 3.54
C CYS A 186 -10.24 -16.26 4.44
N SER A 187 -11.56 -16.10 4.41
CA SER A 187 -12.29 -15.15 5.26
C SER A 187 -12.15 -15.42 6.76
N THR A 188 -11.89 -16.66 7.19
CA THR A 188 -11.71 -16.97 8.61
C THR A 188 -10.48 -16.27 9.20
N CYS A 189 -9.46 -15.98 8.39
CA CYS A 189 -8.25 -15.29 8.83
C CYS A 189 -8.12 -13.86 8.28
N HIS A 190 -8.69 -13.58 7.10
CA HIS A 190 -8.44 -12.36 6.34
C HIS A 190 -9.68 -11.47 6.18
N ALA A 191 -10.78 -11.72 6.88
CA ALA A 191 -12.00 -10.91 6.77
C ALA A 191 -11.75 -9.42 7.09
N ASP A 192 -10.89 -9.14 8.06
CA ASP A 192 -10.58 -7.78 8.53
C ASP A 192 -9.31 -7.20 7.89
N GLY A 193 -8.77 -7.83 6.85
CA GLY A 193 -7.55 -7.35 6.18
C GLY A 193 -6.25 -7.78 6.85
N ALA A 194 -6.27 -8.81 7.70
CA ALA A 194 -5.06 -9.32 8.34
C ALA A 194 -3.95 -9.58 7.31
N PHE A 195 -2.72 -9.21 7.66
CA PHE A 195 -1.54 -9.35 6.80
C PHE A 195 -1.67 -8.68 5.44
N ARG A 196 -2.42 -7.58 5.35
CA ARG A 196 -2.56 -6.78 4.11
C ARG A 196 -3.22 -7.56 2.96
N PHE A 197 -4.08 -8.51 3.34
CA PHE A 197 -4.90 -9.30 2.43
C PHE A 197 -6.32 -9.26 2.99
N ASN A 198 -7.27 -8.70 2.24
CA ASN A 198 -8.66 -8.63 2.68
C ASN A 198 -9.52 -9.57 1.84
N THR A 199 -10.10 -10.58 2.49
CA THR A 199 -11.11 -11.47 1.93
C THR A 199 -12.35 -11.48 2.81
N ASN A 200 -12.96 -10.31 2.99
CA ASN A 200 -14.18 -10.17 3.78
C ASN A 200 -15.33 -11.02 3.20
N PRO A 201 -16.10 -11.75 4.02
CA PRO A 201 -17.24 -12.54 3.53
C PRO A 201 -18.37 -11.67 2.95
N THR A 202 -18.38 -10.36 3.25
CA THR A 202 -19.25 -9.40 2.59
C THR A 202 -18.56 -8.85 1.34
N ASN A 203 -19.04 -9.26 0.18
CA ASN A 203 -18.46 -8.91 -1.12
C ASN A 203 -18.27 -7.38 -1.31
N ASP A 204 -19.23 -6.56 -0.86
CA ASP A 204 -19.14 -5.09 -0.93
C ASP A 204 -18.01 -4.53 -0.07
N THR A 205 -17.86 -5.06 1.15
CA THR A 205 -16.76 -4.70 2.06
C THR A 205 -15.43 -5.13 1.47
N MET A 206 -15.34 -6.34 0.92
CA MET A 206 -14.13 -6.86 0.29
C MET A 206 -13.69 -5.97 -0.88
N PHE A 207 -14.62 -5.60 -1.77
CA PHE A 207 -14.33 -4.67 -2.86
C PHE A 207 -13.84 -3.31 -2.34
N THR A 208 -14.55 -2.72 -1.39
CA THR A 208 -14.21 -1.40 -0.83
C THR A 208 -12.81 -1.39 -0.22
N MET A 209 -12.48 -2.40 0.57
CA MET A 209 -11.16 -2.54 1.19
C MET A 209 -10.07 -2.76 0.13
N ASN A 210 -10.30 -3.65 -0.83
CA ASN A 210 -9.32 -3.93 -1.89
C ASN A 210 -9.12 -2.78 -2.88
N ARG A 211 -9.86 -1.67 -2.80
CA ARG A 211 -9.54 -0.43 -3.53
C ARG A 211 -8.50 0.45 -2.85
N THR A 212 -8.01 0.08 -1.68
CA THR A 212 -6.93 0.77 -0.97
C THR A 212 -5.58 0.11 -1.26
N GLU A 213 -4.50 0.89 -1.21
CA GLU A 213 -3.13 0.39 -1.42
C GLU A 213 -2.80 -0.75 -0.47
N LEU A 214 -3.28 -0.64 0.77
CA LEU A 214 -2.97 -1.58 1.83
C LEU A 214 -3.43 -3.00 1.49
N TYR A 215 -4.52 -3.17 0.77
CA TYR A 215 -5.11 -4.50 0.52
C TYR A 215 -5.01 -4.95 -0.94
N ILE A 216 -4.96 -4.03 -1.92
CA ILE A 216 -4.87 -4.40 -3.34
C ILE A 216 -3.60 -5.21 -3.65
N ILE A 217 -2.50 -4.95 -2.93
CA ILE A 217 -1.24 -5.70 -3.01
C ILE A 217 -1.38 -7.18 -2.63
N GLY A 218 -2.51 -7.53 -2.02
CA GLY A 218 -2.96 -8.87 -1.75
C GLY A 218 -3.11 -9.72 -3.01
N PHE A 219 -3.78 -9.15 -4.01
CA PHE A 219 -4.16 -9.81 -5.26
C PHE A 219 -3.30 -9.41 -6.46
N PHE A 220 -2.69 -8.23 -6.40
CA PHE A 220 -1.98 -7.64 -7.52
C PHE A 220 -0.57 -7.20 -7.14
N THR A 221 0.29 -7.09 -8.14
CA THR A 221 1.64 -6.55 -8.04
C THR A 221 1.89 -5.58 -9.20
N VAL A 222 2.92 -4.74 -9.09
CA VAL A 222 3.35 -3.86 -10.18
C VAL A 222 4.54 -4.52 -10.87
N LYS A 223 4.41 -4.73 -12.17
CA LYS A 223 5.52 -5.08 -13.06
C LYS A 223 6.04 -3.79 -13.69
N VAL A 224 7.35 -3.59 -13.63
CA VAL A 224 8.05 -2.55 -14.39
C VAL A 224 8.47 -3.17 -15.72
N ASN A 225 8.06 -2.57 -16.84
CA ASN A 225 8.44 -2.99 -18.18
C ASN A 225 9.83 -2.45 -18.56
N ALA A 226 10.38 -2.95 -19.67
CA ALA A 226 11.72 -2.56 -20.13
C ALA A 226 11.84 -1.07 -20.51
N ASP A 227 10.72 -0.41 -20.80
CA ASP A 227 10.61 1.02 -21.12
C ASP A 227 10.30 1.89 -19.88
N GLY A 228 10.44 1.33 -18.67
CA GLY A 228 10.13 2.02 -17.41
C GLY A 228 8.64 2.12 -17.08
N SER A 229 7.74 1.77 -18.02
CA SER A 229 6.30 1.81 -17.76
C SER A 229 5.88 0.80 -16.70
N GLN A 230 4.89 1.17 -15.87
CA GLN A 230 4.36 0.31 -14.82
C GLN A 230 3.05 -0.34 -15.27
N GLN A 231 2.92 -1.64 -15.01
CA GLN A 231 1.71 -2.42 -15.26
C GLN A 231 1.28 -3.13 -13.97
N VAL A 232 0.02 -2.95 -13.57
CA VAL A 232 -0.58 -3.78 -12.52
C VAL A 232 -0.90 -5.13 -13.11
N ILE A 233 -0.38 -6.21 -12.51
CA ILE A 233 -0.62 -7.59 -12.94
C ILE A 233 -1.09 -8.44 -11.75
N PRO A 234 -1.81 -9.56 -11.98
CA PRO A 234 -2.12 -10.51 -10.91
C PRO A 234 -0.85 -10.98 -10.21
N ALA A 235 -0.87 -11.03 -8.88
CA ALA A 235 0.26 -11.47 -8.05
C ALA A 235 0.35 -13.00 -7.97
N TYR A 236 0.34 -13.72 -9.10
CA TYR A 236 0.31 -15.18 -9.13
C TYR A 236 1.45 -15.81 -8.34
N ASP A 237 2.71 -15.41 -8.57
CA ASP A 237 3.86 -15.93 -7.84
C ASP A 237 3.71 -15.80 -6.31
N LYS A 238 3.13 -14.69 -5.84
CA LYS A 238 2.86 -14.49 -4.40
C LYS A 238 1.79 -15.47 -3.93
N LEU A 239 0.66 -15.55 -4.63
CA LEU A 239 -0.46 -16.41 -4.26
C LEU A 239 -0.08 -17.90 -4.33
N GLU A 240 0.72 -18.32 -5.30
CA GLU A 240 1.24 -19.68 -5.41
C GLU A 240 2.18 -20.02 -4.26
N ARG A 241 3.09 -19.10 -3.87
CA ARG A 241 3.92 -19.29 -2.67
C ARG A 241 3.07 -19.45 -1.40
N MET A 242 1.99 -18.68 -1.26
CA MET A 242 1.08 -18.83 -0.11
C MET A 242 0.30 -20.15 -0.18
N GLY A 243 -0.18 -20.54 -1.38
CA GLY A 243 -0.88 -21.79 -1.61
C GLY A 243 -0.02 -23.04 -1.40
N ASN A 244 1.31 -22.94 -1.60
CA ASN A 244 2.26 -24.01 -1.28
C ASN A 244 2.59 -24.12 0.22
N GLY A 245 2.01 -23.24 1.05
CA GLY A 245 2.12 -23.27 2.51
C GLY A 245 3.37 -22.57 3.07
N SER A 246 3.86 -21.54 2.37
CA SER A 246 4.96 -20.72 2.91
C SER A 246 4.50 -19.89 4.12
N THR A 247 5.44 -19.50 4.99
CA THR A 247 5.21 -18.50 6.06
C THR A 247 4.09 -18.89 7.04
N LEU A 248 3.98 -20.17 7.40
CA LEU A 248 2.92 -20.71 8.27
C LEU A 248 1.49 -20.56 7.70
N HIS A 249 1.34 -20.25 6.41
CA HIS A 249 0.05 -20.20 5.75
C HIS A 249 -0.45 -21.64 5.46
N PRO A 250 -1.74 -21.96 5.70
CA PRO A 250 -2.31 -23.24 5.27
C PRO A 250 -2.23 -23.40 3.74
N ARG A 251 -1.97 -24.60 3.23
CA ARG A 251 -1.94 -24.83 1.77
C ARG A 251 -3.31 -24.61 1.16
N PHE A 252 -3.38 -24.29 -0.12
CA PHE A 252 -4.64 -24.29 -0.88
C PHE A 252 -4.34 -24.62 -2.35
N ASP A 253 -5.33 -25.11 -3.09
CA ASP A 253 -5.17 -25.36 -4.53
C ASP A 253 -4.89 -24.04 -5.26
N TYR A 254 -3.92 -24.01 -6.16
CA TYR A 254 -3.53 -22.83 -6.92
C TYR A 254 -3.19 -23.19 -8.37
N GLY A 255 -3.05 -22.17 -9.22
CA GLY A 255 -2.60 -22.32 -10.60
C GLY A 255 -3.73 -22.08 -11.62
N PRO A 256 -3.47 -22.32 -12.91
CA PRO A 256 -4.37 -21.91 -13.99
C PRO A 256 -5.72 -22.65 -14.02
N ASP A 257 -5.77 -23.86 -13.46
CA ASP A 257 -6.99 -24.67 -13.39
C ASP A 257 -7.85 -24.34 -12.15
N ASP A 258 -7.33 -23.52 -11.23
CA ASP A 258 -8.07 -23.08 -10.06
C ASP A 258 -9.07 -21.97 -10.42
N PRO A 259 -10.38 -22.15 -10.19
CA PRO A 259 -11.39 -21.13 -10.50
C PRO A 259 -11.12 -19.78 -9.83
N TYR A 260 -10.48 -19.75 -8.67
CA TYR A 260 -10.14 -18.48 -8.00
C TYR A 260 -9.07 -17.68 -8.76
N PHE A 261 -8.09 -18.35 -9.35
CA PHE A 261 -7.07 -17.70 -10.19
C PHE A 261 -7.65 -17.23 -11.53
N GLN A 262 -8.60 -17.98 -12.09
CA GLN A 262 -9.34 -17.58 -13.29
C GLN A 262 -10.18 -16.32 -13.04
N ARG A 263 -10.86 -16.25 -11.89
CA ARG A 263 -11.60 -15.04 -11.45
C ARG A 263 -10.70 -13.82 -11.28
N LEU A 264 -9.51 -14.01 -10.69
CA LEU A 264 -8.51 -12.94 -10.58
C LEU A 264 -8.03 -12.48 -11.98
N ALA A 265 -7.81 -13.42 -12.91
CA ALA A 265 -7.46 -13.11 -14.28
C ALA A 265 -8.57 -12.33 -14.99
N GLU A 266 -9.83 -12.76 -14.84
CA GLU A 266 -10.99 -12.11 -15.43
C GLU A 266 -11.18 -10.70 -14.88
N PHE A 267 -11.07 -10.51 -13.56
CA PHE A 267 -11.17 -9.19 -12.96
C PHE A 267 -10.06 -8.25 -13.44
N HIS A 268 -8.83 -8.76 -13.56
CA HIS A 268 -7.72 -8.01 -14.16
C HIS A 268 -8.05 -7.59 -15.59
N GLN A 269 -8.47 -8.53 -16.43
CA GLN A 269 -8.83 -8.27 -17.82
C GLN A 269 -9.96 -7.24 -17.96
N LEU A 270 -11.03 -7.36 -17.16
CA LEU A 270 -12.14 -6.41 -17.17
C LEU A 270 -11.71 -5.00 -16.71
N THR A 271 -10.81 -4.92 -15.74
CA THR A 271 -10.28 -3.63 -15.25
C THR A 271 -9.35 -2.98 -16.28
N GLU A 272 -8.51 -3.75 -16.97
CA GLU A 272 -7.73 -3.25 -18.13
C GLU A 272 -8.64 -2.75 -19.25
N GLN A 273 -9.76 -3.43 -19.53
CA GLN A 273 -10.73 -2.94 -20.52
C GLN A 273 -11.33 -1.58 -20.13
N THR A 274 -11.66 -1.38 -18.84
CA THR A 274 -12.09 -0.07 -18.32
C THR A 274 -11.00 0.99 -18.49
N LYS A 275 -9.73 0.63 -18.26
CA LYS A 275 -8.57 1.51 -18.49
C LYS A 275 -8.44 1.91 -19.96
N LEU A 276 -8.44 0.95 -20.87
CA LEU A 276 -8.33 1.17 -22.32
C LEU A 276 -9.52 1.96 -22.90
N ALA A 277 -10.71 1.82 -22.31
CA ALA A 277 -11.89 2.56 -22.71
C ALA A 277 -11.90 4.02 -22.20
N GLY A 278 -10.93 4.45 -21.39
CA GLY A 278 -10.91 5.78 -20.78
C GLY A 278 -12.06 6.00 -19.78
N GLN A 279 -12.54 4.91 -19.16
CA GLN A 279 -13.69 4.92 -18.26
C GLN A 279 -13.29 4.86 -16.78
N CYS A 280 -12.00 5.01 -16.46
CA CYS A 280 -11.55 5.07 -15.08
C CYS A 280 -12.12 6.31 -14.38
N GLY A 281 -12.49 6.14 -13.12
CA GLY A 281 -12.67 7.26 -12.21
C GLY A 281 -11.31 7.92 -11.87
N PRO A 282 -11.33 8.96 -11.02
CA PRO A 282 -10.10 9.56 -10.52
C PRO A 282 -9.19 8.51 -9.88
N ALA A 283 -7.89 8.61 -10.15
CA ALA A 283 -6.88 7.84 -9.44
C ALA A 283 -6.97 8.19 -7.96
N GLN A 284 -7.31 7.20 -7.13
CA GLN A 284 -7.52 7.42 -5.71
C GLN A 284 -7.26 6.12 -4.98
N PHE A 285 -6.41 6.16 -3.97
CA PHE A 285 -6.69 5.32 -2.82
C PHE A 285 -7.65 6.10 -1.95
N PRO A 286 -8.87 5.60 -1.72
CA PRO A 286 -9.69 6.14 -0.66
C PRO A 286 -8.83 6.15 0.61
N THR A 287 -8.70 7.30 1.27
CA THR A 287 -8.21 7.32 2.65
C THR A 287 -9.14 6.42 3.47
N PRO A 288 -8.60 5.40 4.16
CA PRO A 288 -9.41 4.46 4.94
C PRO A 288 -10.19 5.16 6.05
#